data_AF-A0A9D2NEM7-F1
#
_entry.id   AF-A0A9D2NEM7-F1
#
_cell.length_a   1.000
_cell.length_b   1.000
_cell.length_c   1.000
_cell.angle_alpha   90.00
_cell.angle_beta   90.00
_cell.angle_gamma   90.00
#
_symmetry.space_group_name_H-M   'P 1'
#
loop_
_entity.id
_entity.type
_entity.pdbx_description
1 polymer ?
#
loop_
_entity_poly.entity_id
_entity_poly.type
_entity_poly.pdbx_seq_one_letter_code
_entity_poly.pdbx_strand_id
1 'polypeptide(L)'
;MKRIWALLLGVVLSVSLSACAENSLDQMYIEEAQLTEEEKNIAELLGLNQEYRLYDFSLDDTVKSMQINTYELIDGEWHIVAGGGGQAFEDSEGRLALGFDNVADGLRIAVQSENNNGSTSYFKESKNDITGMGYATSVLSDKQEIVYDQEIPLVIQIITSKNEVHSYVVDYFFQPEEYEKYDYEYVYAITVLFSQKPVSELAN
;
A
#
# COMPACT_ATOMS: atom_id res chain seq x y z
N MET A 1 8.06 59.91 29.83
CA MET A 1 7.92 58.45 29.62
C MET A 1 6.82 58.12 28.60
N LYS A 2 6.95 58.51 27.31
CA LYS A 2 6.01 58.11 26.23
C LYS A 2 6.66 57.96 24.85
N ARG A 3 8.00 57.97 24.74
CA ARG A 3 8.72 57.96 23.45
C ARG A 3 9.75 56.84 23.29
N ILE A 4 9.90 55.96 24.29
CA ILE A 4 10.85 54.85 24.24
C ILE A 4 10.13 53.51 23.92
N TRP A 5 8.80 53.46 24.03
CA TRP A 5 8.03 52.23 23.80
C TRP A 5 7.76 51.92 22.32
N ALA A 6 7.96 52.87 21.41
CA ALA A 6 7.67 52.66 19.98
C ALA A 6 8.81 52.01 19.19
N LEU A 7 10.02 51.88 19.76
CA LEU A 7 11.17 51.29 19.07
C LEU A 7 11.38 49.80 19.40
N LEU A 8 10.67 49.24 20.37
CA LEU A 8 10.74 47.82 20.74
C LEU A 8 9.74 46.92 19.98
N LEU A 9 8.87 47.50 19.14
CA LEU A 9 7.95 46.72 18.29
C LEU A 9 8.48 46.47 16.87
N GLY A 10 9.55 47.14 16.43
CA GLY A 10 10.06 47.04 15.07
C GLY A 10 11.10 45.94 14.82
N VAL A 11 11.68 45.36 15.88
CA VAL A 11 12.82 44.43 15.77
C VAL A 11 12.42 42.96 16.01
N VAL A 12 11.19 42.71 16.48
CA VAL A 12 10.71 41.34 16.77
C VAL A 12 10.02 40.69 15.55
N LEU A 13 9.78 41.44 14.47
CA LEU A 13 9.00 40.98 13.31
C LEU A 13 9.82 40.48 12.12
N SER A 14 11.14 40.33 12.25
CA SER A 14 12.02 40.02 11.11
C SER A 14 12.80 38.69 11.19
N VAL A 15 12.39 37.74 12.05
CA VAL A 15 13.14 36.46 12.21
C VAL A 15 12.30 35.19 11.99
N SER A 16 11.01 35.26 11.67
CA SER A 16 10.16 34.06 11.65
C SER A 16 9.82 33.48 10.28
N LEU A 17 10.62 33.73 9.24
CA LEU A 17 10.43 33.09 7.92
C LEU A 17 11.73 32.44 7.42
N SER A 18 12.33 31.62 8.28
CA SER A 18 13.09 30.46 7.82
C SER A 18 12.21 29.24 8.06
N ALA A 19 11.12 29.12 7.30
CA ALA A 19 10.60 27.80 7.01
C ALA A 19 11.68 27.15 6.15
N CYS A 20 12.64 26.50 6.80
CA CYS A 20 13.42 25.48 6.15
C CYS A 20 12.39 24.52 5.58
N ALA A 21 12.16 24.60 4.27
CA ALA A 21 11.72 23.43 3.54
C ALA A 21 12.84 22.40 3.79
N GLU A 22 12.62 21.58 4.81
CA GLU A 22 13.38 20.37 5.01
C GLU A 22 13.02 19.51 3.80
N ASN A 23 13.76 19.71 2.71
CA ASN A 23 13.74 18.82 1.57
C ASN A 23 14.23 17.49 2.11
N SER A 24 13.29 16.65 2.53
CA SER A 24 13.53 15.32 3.06
C SER A 24 13.97 14.42 1.91
N LEU A 25 15.25 14.56 1.53
CA LEU A 25 15.94 13.67 0.59
C LEU A 25 15.99 12.21 1.11
N ASP A 26 15.65 11.98 2.38
CA ASP A 26 15.67 10.68 3.06
C ASP A 26 14.28 10.10 3.34
N GLN A 27 13.19 10.71 2.84
CA GLN A 27 11.86 10.17 3.15
C GLN A 27 11.52 9.02 2.20
N MET A 28 11.62 7.78 2.70
CA MET A 28 11.10 6.60 2.01
C MET A 28 9.58 6.61 2.00
N TYR A 29 8.96 6.25 0.88
CA TYR A 29 7.51 6.32 0.74
C TYR A 29 6.94 5.35 -0.30
N ILE A 30 5.64 5.11 -0.20
CA ILE A 30 4.82 4.49 -1.23
C ILE A 30 3.54 5.31 -1.44
N GLU A 31 3.14 5.49 -2.69
CA GLU A 31 1.93 6.23 -3.05
C GLU A 31 1.31 5.69 -4.35
N GLU A 32 0.05 6.03 -4.63
CA GLU A 32 -0.60 5.66 -5.88
C GLU A 32 0.13 6.29 -7.08
N ALA A 33 0.45 5.46 -8.08
CA ALA A 33 1.24 5.86 -9.22
C ALA A 33 0.49 6.88 -10.09
N GLN A 34 1.14 8.00 -10.38
CA GLN A 34 0.59 9.01 -11.27
C GLN A 34 0.87 8.64 -12.72
N LEU A 35 -0.13 8.06 -13.39
CA LEU A 35 0.00 7.67 -14.80
C LEU A 35 0.04 8.90 -15.71
N THR A 36 1.00 8.88 -16.64
CA THR A 36 1.03 9.77 -17.79
C THR A 36 -0.15 9.49 -18.73
N GLU A 37 -0.49 10.44 -19.59
CA GLU A 37 -1.56 10.24 -20.58
C GLU A 37 -1.24 9.10 -21.55
N GLU A 38 0.03 8.87 -21.88
CA GLU A 38 0.43 7.74 -22.72
C GLU A 38 0.19 6.40 -22.02
N GLU A 39 0.56 6.27 -20.74
CA GLU A 39 0.30 5.07 -19.94
C GLU A 39 -1.21 4.80 -19.81
N LYS A 40 -2.02 5.85 -19.58
CA LYS A 40 -3.49 5.73 -19.55
C LYS A 40 -4.04 5.25 -20.90
N ASN A 41 -3.55 5.80 -22.01
CA ASN A 41 -3.98 5.39 -23.36
C ASN A 41 -3.61 3.93 -23.65
N ILE A 42 -2.42 3.48 -23.21
CA ILE A 42 -2.00 2.08 -23.36
C ILE A 42 -2.87 1.18 -22.49
N ALA A 43 -3.14 1.56 -21.23
CA ALA A 43 -4.03 0.84 -20.35
C ALA A 43 -5.43 0.70 -20.97
N GLU A 44 -5.97 1.78 -21.54
CA GLU A 44 -7.26 1.80 -22.26
C GLU A 44 -7.27 0.89 -23.48
N LEU A 45 -6.22 0.93 -24.29
CA LEU A 45 -6.09 0.06 -25.46
C LEU A 45 -6.07 -1.44 -25.08
N LEU A 46 -5.47 -1.76 -23.94
CA LEU A 46 -5.37 -3.12 -23.41
C LEU A 46 -6.57 -3.53 -22.54
N GLY A 47 -7.50 -2.60 -22.25
CA GLY A 47 -8.67 -2.84 -21.41
C GLY A 47 -8.37 -2.97 -19.91
N LEU A 48 -7.29 -2.35 -19.42
CA LEU A 48 -6.77 -2.52 -18.04
C LEU A 48 -7.39 -1.55 -17.01
N ASN A 49 -8.39 -0.78 -17.40
CA ASN A 49 -8.70 0.54 -16.81
C ASN A 49 -9.22 0.50 -15.36
N GLN A 50 -9.56 -0.67 -14.83
CA GLN A 50 -10.19 -0.82 -13.51
C GLN A 50 -9.64 -1.98 -12.67
N GLU A 51 -8.89 -2.89 -13.29
CA GLU A 51 -8.43 -4.13 -12.65
C GLU A 51 -7.06 -4.00 -11.99
N TYR A 52 -6.34 -2.89 -12.22
CA TYR A 52 -4.99 -2.70 -11.70
C TYR A 52 -4.93 -1.56 -10.69
N ARG A 53 -4.17 -1.78 -9.62
CA ARG A 53 -3.70 -0.75 -8.69
C ARG A 53 -2.20 -0.64 -8.86
N LEU A 54 -1.71 0.57 -9.10
CA LEU A 54 -0.28 0.82 -9.31
C LEU A 54 0.21 1.75 -8.21
N TYR A 55 1.37 1.45 -7.66
CA TYR A 55 2.02 2.22 -6.62
C TYR A 55 3.46 2.51 -7.01
N ASP A 56 3.87 3.76 -6.88
CA ASP A 56 5.27 4.17 -6.96
C ASP A 56 5.85 4.14 -5.54
N PHE A 57 7.06 3.62 -5.40
CA PHE A 57 7.78 3.62 -4.12
C PHE A 57 9.21 4.15 -4.26
N SER A 58 9.70 4.74 -3.19
CA SER A 58 11.07 5.21 -3.02
C SER A 58 11.61 4.74 -1.67
N LEU A 59 12.83 4.25 -1.67
CA LEU A 59 13.56 3.62 -0.57
C LEU A 59 14.97 4.22 -0.52
N ASP A 60 15.69 3.97 0.57
CA ASP A 60 17.14 4.18 0.61
C ASP A 60 17.91 2.99 -0.02
N ASP A 61 19.23 3.11 -0.09
CA ASP A 61 20.13 2.11 -0.70
C ASP A 61 20.44 0.90 0.22
N THR A 62 19.81 0.86 1.40
CA THR A 62 20.03 -0.19 2.41
C THR A 62 19.02 -1.32 2.34
N VAL A 63 17.97 -1.21 1.51
CA VAL A 63 17.01 -2.29 1.27
C VAL A 63 17.72 -3.56 0.76
N LYS A 64 17.23 -4.71 1.22
CA LYS A 64 17.74 -6.04 0.85
C LYS A 64 16.65 -7.00 0.41
N SER A 65 15.42 -6.80 0.85
CA SER A 65 14.30 -7.64 0.44
C SER A 65 12.97 -6.92 0.48
N MET A 66 12.01 -7.49 -0.25
CA MET A 66 10.62 -7.08 -0.27
C MET A 66 9.72 -8.32 -0.11
N GLN A 67 8.63 -8.18 0.64
CA GLN A 67 7.56 -9.16 0.76
C GLN A 67 6.25 -8.52 0.29
N ILE A 68 5.45 -9.27 -0.44
CA ILE A 68 4.10 -8.87 -0.82
C ILE A 68 3.20 -10.02 -0.40
N ASN A 69 2.32 -9.74 0.55
CA ASN A 69 1.53 -10.75 1.23
C ASN A 69 0.05 -10.53 0.94
N THR A 70 -0.67 -11.61 0.71
CA THR A 70 -2.14 -11.62 0.62
C THR A 70 -2.67 -12.43 1.80
N TYR A 71 -3.56 -11.81 2.57
CA TYR A 71 -4.17 -12.39 3.76
C TYR A 71 -5.66 -12.62 3.55
N GLU A 72 -6.19 -13.64 4.21
CA GLU A 72 -7.61 -13.86 4.45
C GLU A 72 -7.85 -13.77 5.96
N LEU A 73 -8.86 -13.02 6.38
CA LEU A 73 -9.27 -12.95 7.78
C LEU A 73 -10.09 -14.19 8.12
N ILE A 74 -9.61 -15.01 9.04
CA ILE A 74 -10.29 -16.24 9.49
C ILE A 74 -10.26 -16.24 11.02
N ASP A 75 -11.43 -16.38 11.64
CA ASP A 75 -11.58 -16.43 13.10
C ASP A 75 -10.84 -15.28 13.85
N GLY A 76 -10.88 -14.07 13.27
CA GLY A 76 -10.28 -12.86 13.84
C GLY A 76 -8.79 -12.69 13.60
N GLU A 77 -8.14 -13.63 12.91
CA GLU A 77 -6.70 -13.60 12.63
C GLU A 77 -6.42 -13.54 11.12
N TRP A 78 -5.37 -12.81 10.74
CA TRP A 78 -4.92 -12.75 9.35
C TRP A 78 -4.09 -13.98 9.00
N HIS A 79 -4.57 -14.77 8.03
CA HIS A 79 -3.86 -15.93 7.50
C HIS A 79 -3.30 -15.64 6.12
N ILE A 80 -2.01 -15.87 5.91
CA ILE A 80 -1.37 -15.73 4.59
C ILE A 80 -1.95 -16.80 3.65
N VAL A 81 -2.56 -16.36 2.55
CA VAL A 81 -3.08 -17.24 1.49
C VAL A 81 -2.20 -17.22 0.23
N ALA A 82 -1.40 -16.16 0.05
CA ALA A 82 -0.37 -16.05 -0.98
C ALA A 82 0.75 -15.12 -0.52
N GLY A 83 1.98 -15.35 -1.00
CA GLY A 83 3.17 -14.63 -0.51
C GLY A 83 3.88 -15.42 0.58
N GLY A 84 4.25 -14.77 1.67
CA GLY A 84 4.98 -15.35 2.82
C GLY A 84 6.47 -15.59 2.56
N GLY A 85 6.89 -15.65 1.29
CA GLY A 85 8.29 -15.65 0.89
C GLY A 85 8.73 -14.26 0.41
N GLY A 86 9.84 -13.75 0.94
CA GLY A 86 10.45 -12.53 0.42
C GLY A 86 11.24 -12.77 -0.86
N GLN A 87 11.40 -11.70 -1.64
CA GLN A 87 12.32 -11.65 -2.77
C GLN A 87 13.48 -10.71 -2.47
N ALA A 88 14.65 -11.02 -3.01
CA ALA A 88 15.79 -10.12 -2.95
C ALA A 88 15.45 -8.86 -3.75
N PHE A 89 15.70 -7.70 -3.16
CA PHE A 89 15.37 -6.41 -3.75
C PHE A 89 16.35 -5.36 -3.24
N GLU A 90 17.03 -4.68 -4.16
CA GLU A 90 18.13 -3.74 -3.82
C GLU A 90 18.00 -2.39 -4.55
N ASP A 91 16.93 -2.19 -5.34
CA ASP A 91 16.71 -0.93 -6.05
C ASP A 91 16.03 0.09 -5.11
N SER A 92 16.44 1.36 -5.18
CA SER A 92 15.92 2.44 -4.32
C SER A 92 14.59 3.02 -4.78
N GLU A 93 14.11 2.63 -5.95
CA GLU A 93 12.84 3.08 -6.51
C GLU A 93 12.24 2.02 -7.41
N GLY A 94 10.92 2.08 -7.55
CA GLY A 94 10.21 1.16 -8.43
C GLY A 94 8.70 1.35 -8.38
N ARG A 95 8.03 0.45 -9.07
CA ARG A 95 6.58 0.40 -9.21
C ARG A 95 6.07 -0.99 -8.90
N LEU A 96 5.01 -1.04 -8.09
CA LEU A 96 4.26 -2.24 -7.77
C LEU A 96 2.89 -2.17 -8.45
N ALA A 97 2.50 -3.22 -9.16
CA ALA A 97 1.18 -3.37 -9.75
C ALA A 97 0.44 -4.58 -9.17
N LEU A 98 -0.80 -4.37 -8.75
CA LEU A 98 -1.73 -5.38 -8.24
C LEU A 98 -2.91 -5.49 -9.21
N GLY A 99 -3.07 -6.63 -9.88
CA GLY A 99 -4.14 -6.90 -10.85
C GLY A 99 -5.16 -7.90 -10.32
N PHE A 100 -6.40 -7.45 -10.06
CA PHE A 100 -7.51 -8.27 -9.59
C PHE A 100 -8.88 -7.59 -9.80
N ASP A 101 -9.94 -8.39 -9.91
CA ASP A 101 -11.33 -7.94 -9.73
C ASP A 101 -11.78 -8.29 -8.30
N ASN A 102 -11.75 -9.59 -7.97
CA ASN A 102 -11.86 -10.10 -6.60
C ASN A 102 -10.56 -10.78 -6.17
N VAL A 103 -10.04 -10.43 -5.00
CA VAL A 103 -8.83 -11.07 -4.43
C VAL A 103 -9.06 -12.56 -4.22
N ALA A 104 -10.29 -12.98 -3.90
CA ALA A 104 -10.70 -14.37 -3.78
C ALA A 104 -10.53 -15.20 -5.07
N ASP A 105 -10.61 -14.55 -6.24
CA ASP A 105 -10.48 -15.20 -7.56
C ASP A 105 -9.02 -15.39 -8.00
N GLY A 106 -8.10 -14.67 -7.35
CA GLY A 106 -6.69 -14.62 -7.68
C GLY A 106 -6.18 -13.20 -7.84
N LEU A 107 -4.86 -13.07 -7.82
CA LEU A 107 -4.14 -11.82 -7.84
C LEU A 107 -2.92 -11.93 -8.75
N ARG A 108 -2.73 -10.95 -9.62
CA ARG A 108 -1.46 -10.73 -10.33
C ARG A 108 -0.66 -9.65 -9.60
N ILE A 109 0.61 -9.94 -9.33
CA ILE A 109 1.55 -9.00 -8.72
C ILE A 109 2.69 -8.79 -9.71
N ALA A 110 3.02 -7.54 -10.01
CA ALA A 110 4.20 -7.20 -10.80
C ALA A 110 5.02 -6.12 -10.12
N VAL A 111 6.35 -6.26 -10.22
CA VAL A 111 7.32 -5.32 -9.67
C VAL A 111 8.24 -4.90 -10.81
N GLN A 112 8.42 -3.60 -10.95
CA GLN A 112 9.32 -2.99 -11.91
C GLN A 112 10.26 -2.02 -11.19
N SER A 113 11.55 -2.11 -11.47
CA SER A 113 12.61 -1.21 -11.02
C SER A 113 13.77 -1.28 -12.03
N GLU A 114 14.91 -0.64 -11.74
CA GLU A 114 16.06 -0.64 -12.65
C GLU A 114 16.58 -2.05 -12.95
N ASN A 115 16.74 -2.88 -11.91
CA ASN A 115 17.33 -4.22 -12.02
C ASN A 115 16.29 -5.34 -11.86
N ASN A 116 15.02 -5.01 -11.58
CA ASN A 116 13.95 -5.99 -11.43
C ASN A 116 12.80 -5.69 -12.39
N ASN A 117 12.38 -6.68 -13.17
CA ASN A 117 11.15 -6.62 -13.94
C ASN A 117 10.52 -8.00 -13.91
N GLY A 118 9.73 -8.24 -12.86
CA GLY A 118 9.18 -9.54 -12.53
C GLY A 118 7.66 -9.47 -12.39
N SER A 119 6.98 -10.55 -12.73
CA SER A 119 5.57 -10.71 -12.41
C SER A 119 5.28 -12.11 -11.89
N THR A 120 4.48 -12.20 -10.85
CA THR A 120 3.93 -13.44 -10.31
C THR A 120 2.41 -13.37 -10.36
N SER A 121 1.77 -14.52 -10.46
CA SER A 121 0.32 -14.64 -10.40
C SER A 121 -0.03 -15.77 -9.44
N TYR A 122 -0.93 -15.47 -8.53
CA TYR A 122 -1.52 -16.44 -7.62
C TYR A 122 -2.98 -16.65 -8.00
N PHE A 123 -3.39 -17.92 -8.07
CA PHE A 123 -4.77 -18.32 -8.22
C PHE A 123 -5.04 -19.44 -7.22
N LYS A 124 -6.14 -19.33 -6.47
CA LYS A 124 -6.57 -20.40 -5.56
C LYS A 124 -7.07 -21.59 -6.39
N GLU A 125 -6.59 -22.81 -6.10
CA GLU A 125 -6.99 -24.02 -6.85
C GLU A 125 -8.49 -24.29 -6.76
N SER A 126 -9.10 -24.02 -5.61
CA SER A 126 -10.55 -24.00 -5.42
C SER A 126 -11.03 -22.56 -5.23
N LYS A 127 -11.74 -22.03 -6.22
CA LYS A 127 -12.40 -20.73 -6.09
C LYS A 127 -13.48 -20.82 -5.01
N ASN A 128 -13.51 -19.82 -4.13
CA ASN A 128 -14.68 -19.59 -3.29
C ASN A 128 -15.87 -19.32 -4.21
N ASP A 129 -17.04 -19.91 -3.94
CA ASP A 129 -18.25 -19.59 -4.71
C ASP A 129 -18.80 -18.24 -4.21
N ILE A 130 -18.31 -17.17 -4.82
CA ILE A 130 -18.72 -15.79 -4.55
C ILE A 130 -19.81 -15.31 -5.51
N THR A 131 -20.45 -16.24 -6.24
CA THR A 131 -21.45 -15.89 -7.26
C THR A 131 -22.63 -15.16 -6.64
N GLY A 132 -22.88 -13.92 -7.09
CA GLY A 132 -23.99 -13.09 -6.60
C GLY A 132 -23.71 -12.34 -5.30
N MET A 133 -22.47 -12.40 -4.78
CA MET A 133 -22.03 -11.56 -3.67
C MET A 133 -21.62 -10.18 -4.18
N GLY A 134 -21.74 -9.17 -3.31
CA GLY A 134 -21.18 -7.84 -3.53
C GLY A 134 -19.78 -7.72 -2.92
N TYR A 135 -19.02 -6.72 -3.36
CA TYR A 135 -17.73 -6.40 -2.78
C TYR A 135 -17.57 -4.91 -2.50
N ALA A 136 -16.78 -4.60 -1.48
CA ALA A 136 -16.26 -3.26 -1.22
C ALA A 136 -14.73 -3.36 -1.14
N THR A 137 -14.04 -2.50 -1.90
CA THR A 137 -12.58 -2.47 -1.95
C THR A 137 -12.10 -1.11 -1.45
N SER A 138 -11.27 -1.14 -0.42
CA SER A 138 -10.48 -0.01 0.04
C SER A 138 -9.05 -0.15 -0.45
N VAL A 139 -8.46 0.98 -0.84
CA VAL A 139 -7.09 1.04 -1.35
C VAL A 139 -6.33 2.16 -0.68
N LEU A 140 -5.01 2.02 -0.59
CA LEU A 140 -4.14 3.09 -0.14
C LEU A 140 -4.26 4.26 -1.12
N SER A 141 -4.75 5.41 -0.65
CA SER A 141 -4.95 6.61 -1.48
C SER A 141 -3.95 7.72 -1.18
N ASP A 142 -3.46 7.78 0.05
CA ASP A 142 -2.53 8.83 0.49
C ASP A 142 -1.09 8.31 0.48
N LYS A 143 -0.15 9.22 0.28
CA LYS A 143 1.28 8.94 0.39
C LYS A 143 1.60 8.45 1.80
N GLN A 144 2.18 7.25 1.89
CA GLN A 144 2.52 6.60 3.13
C GLN A 144 4.04 6.53 3.31
N GLU A 145 4.51 6.86 4.51
CA GLU A 145 5.92 6.68 4.88
C GLU A 145 6.24 5.18 5.00
N ILE A 146 7.38 4.77 4.44
CA ILE A 146 7.89 3.41 4.58
C ILE A 146 8.79 3.33 5.80
N VAL A 147 8.48 2.38 6.69
CA VAL A 147 9.35 1.99 7.80
C VAL A 147 9.73 0.53 7.59
N TYR A 148 11.03 0.22 7.62
CA TYR A 148 11.51 -1.14 7.44
C TYR A 148 10.91 -2.11 8.47
N ASP A 149 10.69 -3.35 8.02
CA ASP A 149 10.10 -4.43 8.80
C ASP A 149 8.66 -4.16 9.31
N GLN A 150 7.96 -3.18 8.71
CA GLN A 150 6.53 -2.94 8.95
C GLN A 150 5.73 -3.25 7.68
N GLU A 151 4.60 -3.93 7.87
CA GLU A 151 3.64 -4.15 6.80
C GLU A 151 2.95 -2.83 6.45
N ILE A 152 2.78 -2.57 5.16
CA ILE A 152 2.02 -1.44 4.64
C ILE A 152 0.80 -2.00 3.92
N PRO A 153 -0.41 -1.84 4.47
CA PRO A 153 -1.62 -2.33 3.82
C PRO A 153 -1.96 -1.47 2.60
N LEU A 154 -2.10 -2.13 1.45
CA LEU A 154 -2.38 -1.48 0.17
C LEU A 154 -3.83 -1.66 -0.26
N VAL A 155 -4.44 -2.79 0.10
CA VAL A 155 -5.81 -3.14 -0.29
C VAL A 155 -6.48 -3.86 0.86
N ILE A 156 -7.76 -3.55 1.09
CA ILE A 156 -8.68 -4.42 1.83
C ILE A 156 -9.92 -4.64 0.96
N GLN A 157 -10.32 -5.89 0.77
CA GLN A 157 -11.55 -6.23 0.05
C GLN A 157 -12.46 -7.08 0.93
N ILE A 158 -13.67 -6.58 1.13
CA ILE A 158 -14.77 -7.31 1.79
C ILE A 158 -15.66 -7.88 0.69
N ILE A 159 -15.95 -9.18 0.75
CA ILE A 159 -16.89 -9.86 -0.15
C ILE A 159 -17.98 -10.50 0.71
N THR A 160 -19.23 -10.17 0.42
CA THR A 160 -20.35 -10.62 1.25
C THR A 160 -21.67 -10.69 0.48
N SER A 161 -22.55 -11.59 0.92
CA SER A 161 -23.95 -11.64 0.46
C SER A 161 -24.88 -10.69 1.23
N LYS A 162 -24.36 -9.97 2.24
CA LYS A 162 -25.14 -9.01 3.04
C LYS A 162 -25.50 -7.77 2.23
N ASN A 163 -26.60 -7.12 2.62
CA ASN A 163 -27.11 -5.92 1.95
C ASN A 163 -26.35 -4.63 2.28
N GLU A 164 -25.50 -4.65 3.31
CA GLU A 164 -24.73 -3.49 3.77
C GLU A 164 -23.30 -3.92 4.08
N VAL A 165 -22.35 -3.05 3.72
CA VAL A 165 -20.92 -3.23 3.97
C VAL A 165 -20.39 -1.96 4.63
N HIS A 166 -19.75 -2.12 5.79
CA HIS A 166 -19.00 -1.08 6.47
C HIS A 166 -17.57 -1.13 5.95
N SER A 167 -17.27 -0.23 5.03
CA SER A 167 -15.91 -0.10 4.50
C SER A 167 -15.04 0.74 5.43
N TYR A 168 -13.77 0.36 5.53
CA TYR A 168 -12.74 1.02 6.34
C TYR A 168 -11.54 1.37 5.49
N VAL A 169 -10.73 2.35 5.91
CA VAL A 169 -9.43 2.62 5.28
C VAL A 169 -8.47 1.45 5.52
N VAL A 170 -7.41 1.36 4.71
CA VAL A 170 -6.47 0.23 4.71
C VAL A 170 -5.75 0.01 6.05
N ASP A 171 -5.61 1.04 6.89
CA ASP A 171 -5.00 0.93 8.23
C ASP A 171 -5.79 0.03 9.19
N TYR A 172 -7.07 -0.24 8.90
CA TYR A 172 -7.86 -1.21 9.68
C TYR A 172 -7.36 -2.65 9.51
N PHE A 173 -6.38 -2.90 8.64
CA PHE A 173 -5.57 -4.12 8.66
C PHE A 173 -5.02 -4.41 10.07
N PHE A 174 -4.63 -3.37 10.82
CA PHE A 174 -4.12 -3.52 12.19
C PHE A 174 -5.22 -3.64 13.27
N GLN A 175 -6.50 -3.66 12.86
CA GLN A 175 -7.68 -3.79 13.73
C GLN A 175 -8.67 -4.84 13.16
N PRO A 176 -8.24 -6.11 12.99
CA PRO A 176 -9.08 -7.15 12.38
C PRO A 176 -10.43 -7.37 13.11
N GLU A 177 -10.48 -7.09 14.42
CA GLU A 177 -11.68 -7.19 15.26
C GLU A 177 -12.85 -6.29 14.79
N GLU A 178 -12.57 -5.24 14.02
CA GLU A 178 -13.60 -4.34 13.48
C GLU A 178 -14.42 -5.01 12.38
N TYR A 179 -13.84 -5.99 11.66
CA TYR A 179 -14.55 -6.76 10.64
C TYR A 179 -15.39 -7.89 11.24
N GLU A 180 -14.93 -8.49 12.35
CA GLU A 180 -15.65 -9.57 13.04
C GLU A 180 -17.04 -9.15 13.54
N LYS A 181 -17.22 -7.86 13.86
CA LYS A 181 -18.50 -7.30 14.31
C LYS A 181 -19.65 -7.52 13.32
N TYR A 182 -19.33 -7.76 12.04
CA TYR A 182 -20.28 -7.84 10.95
C TYR A 182 -20.40 -9.23 10.34
N ASP A 183 -19.54 -10.18 10.74
CA ASP A 183 -19.56 -11.58 10.29
C ASP A 183 -19.54 -11.68 8.75
N TYR A 184 -18.65 -10.94 8.10
CA TYR A 184 -18.46 -10.98 6.65
C TYR A 184 -17.90 -12.34 6.21
N GLU A 185 -18.40 -12.87 5.09
CA GLU A 185 -17.98 -14.20 4.60
C GLU A 185 -16.51 -14.22 4.21
N TYR A 186 -16.01 -13.15 3.57
CA TYR A 186 -14.61 -13.03 3.21
C TYR A 186 -14.10 -11.61 3.39
N VAL A 187 -12.93 -11.49 4.02
CA VAL A 187 -12.15 -10.25 4.07
C VAL A 187 -10.73 -10.57 3.69
N TYR A 188 -10.22 -9.89 2.67
CA TYR A 188 -8.85 -10.03 2.20
C TYR A 188 -8.06 -8.75 2.42
N ALA A 189 -6.77 -8.88 2.66
CA ALA A 189 -5.82 -7.78 2.66
C ALA A 189 -4.63 -8.07 1.75
N ILE A 190 -4.09 -7.05 1.10
CA ILE A 190 -2.81 -7.12 0.39
C ILE A 190 -1.88 -6.09 1.02
N THR A 191 -0.68 -6.51 1.39
CA THR A 191 0.33 -5.66 2.02
C THR A 191 1.66 -5.74 1.27
N VAL A 192 2.52 -4.76 1.52
CA VAL A 192 3.93 -4.79 1.15
C VAL A 192 4.79 -4.50 2.37
N LEU A 193 5.91 -5.21 2.50
CA LEU A 193 6.92 -4.98 3.52
C LEU A 193 8.30 -4.91 2.86
N PHE A 194 9.07 -3.90 3.22
CA PHE A 194 10.48 -3.78 2.83
C PHE A 194 11.37 -4.08 4.04
N SER A 195 12.55 -4.67 3.80
CA SER A 195 13.48 -5.02 4.86
C SER A 195 14.93 -4.79 4.48
N GLN A 196 15.73 -4.42 5.47
CA GLN A 196 17.20 -4.41 5.41
C GLN A 196 17.79 -5.81 5.60
N LYS A 197 16.96 -6.82 5.92
CA LYS A 197 17.39 -8.20 6.03
C LYS A 197 17.38 -8.88 4.65
N PRO A 198 18.39 -9.68 4.31
CA PRO A 198 18.33 -10.51 3.12
C PRO A 198 17.24 -11.59 3.28
N VAL A 199 16.77 -12.16 2.17
CA VAL A 199 15.71 -13.19 2.15
C VAL A 199 16.02 -14.37 3.09
N SER A 200 17.29 -14.75 3.23
CA SER A 200 17.72 -15.84 4.11
C SER A 200 17.49 -15.60 5.61
N GLU A 201 17.22 -14.37 6.01
CA GLU A 201 16.99 -13.94 7.40
C GLU A 201 15.54 -13.53 7.66
N LEU A 202 14.67 -13.58 6.64
CA LEU A 202 13.24 -13.40 6.83
C LEU A 202 12.69 -14.65 7.54
N ALA A 203 11.92 -14.45 8.61
CA ALA A 203 11.25 -15.54 9.29
C ALA A 203 10.24 -16.19 8.32
N ASN A 204 10.28 -17.52 8.22
CA ASN A 204 9.23 -18.30 7.56
C ASN A 204 7.95 -18.34 8.39
#